data_AF-A0A4Q4WFN3-F1
#
_entry.id   AF-A0A4Q4WFN3-F1
#
_cell.length_a   1.000
_cell.length_b   1.000
_cell.length_c   1.000
_cell.angle_alpha   90.00
_cell.angle_beta   90.00
_cell.angle_gamma   90.00
#
_symmetry.space_group_name_H-M   'P 1'
#
loop_
_entity.id
_entity.type
_entity.pdbx_description
1 polymer ?
#
loop_
_entity_poly.entity_id
_entity_poly.type
_entity_poly.pdbx_seq_one_letter_code
_entity_poly.pdbx_strand_id
1 'polypeptide(L)'
;MPRPSDIADLGEVVEKDGQIKYKCQIKKPDGTECGALVQNNKHSIGSHRKVHNPNSKYAADKTSWPQAIKCRETVHNDDGTTEACDFSMKNKHLMLAHYRRDHGLKGRGEATKLYKKYGV
;
A
#
# COMPACT_ATOMS: atom_id res chain seq x y z
N MET A 1 -8.91 33.40 -4.38
CA MET A 1 -9.62 32.43 -3.53
C MET A 1 -9.43 31.04 -4.15
N PRO A 2 -8.96 30.02 -3.41
CA PRO A 2 -8.83 28.67 -3.96
C PRO A 2 -10.23 28.13 -4.26
N ARG A 3 -10.43 27.61 -5.48
CA ARG A 3 -11.72 27.08 -5.92
C ARG A 3 -12.12 25.89 -5.04
N PRO A 4 -13.33 25.87 -4.44
CA PRO A 4 -13.83 24.67 -3.79
C PRO A 4 -13.89 23.56 -4.85
N SER A 5 -13.15 22.48 -4.62
CA SER A 5 -13.07 21.37 -5.58
C SER A 5 -14.41 20.65 -5.65
N ASP A 6 -14.90 20.35 -6.86
CA ASP A 6 -16.11 19.58 -7.20
C ASP A 6 -16.14 18.12 -6.68
N ILE A 7 -15.37 17.79 -5.63
CA ILE A 7 -15.13 16.44 -5.09
C ILE A 7 -15.45 16.38 -3.58
N ALA A 8 -16.01 17.46 -3.03
CA ALA A 8 -16.33 17.64 -1.61
C ALA A 8 -17.53 16.81 -1.09
N ASP A 9 -18.06 15.86 -1.85
CA ASP A 9 -19.26 15.13 -1.44
C ASP A 9 -19.00 14.06 -0.35
N LEU A 10 -17.76 13.55 -0.24
CA LEU A 10 -17.43 12.38 0.62
C LEU A 10 -16.19 12.56 1.53
N GLY A 11 -15.76 13.80 1.74
CA GLY A 11 -14.63 14.10 2.62
C GLY A 11 -14.41 15.58 2.81
N GLU A 12 -13.56 15.93 3.77
CA GLU A 12 -13.35 17.29 4.24
C GLU A 12 -12.06 17.86 3.66
N VAL A 13 -12.04 19.15 3.34
CA VAL A 13 -10.82 19.85 2.93
C VAL A 13 -10.20 20.46 4.17
N VAL A 14 -8.96 20.08 4.49
CA VAL A 14 -8.24 20.53 5.68
C VAL A 14 -6.91 21.18 5.30
N GLU A 15 -6.56 22.27 5.97
CA GLU A 15 -5.24 22.87 5.85
C GLU A 15 -4.26 22.13 6.78
N LYS A 16 -3.14 21.67 6.23
CA LYS A 16 -2.07 21.05 7.02
C LYS A 16 -0.72 21.35 6.38
N ASP A 17 0.22 21.85 7.18
CA ASP A 17 1.57 22.23 6.73
C ASP A 17 1.55 23.32 5.65
N GLY A 18 0.59 24.26 5.71
CA GLY A 18 0.40 25.30 4.68
C GLY A 18 -0.12 24.77 3.33
N GLN A 19 -0.54 23.51 3.27
CA GLN A 19 -1.13 22.90 2.08
C GLN A 19 -2.58 22.49 2.33
N ILE A 20 -3.42 22.73 1.33
CA ILE A 20 -4.80 22.25 1.30
C ILE A 20 -4.79 20.76 0.96
N LYS A 21 -5.18 19.92 1.91
CA LYS A 21 -5.28 18.46 1.78
C LYS A 21 -6.74 18.02 1.87
N TYR A 22 -7.06 16.89 1.26
CA TYR A 22 -8.36 16.24 1.36
C TYR A 22 -8.29 15.14 2.42
N LYS A 23 -9.13 15.23 3.44
CA LYS A 23 -9.34 14.25 4.49
C LYS A 23 -10.49 13.32 4.10
N CYS A 24 -10.17 12.06 3.84
CA CYS A 24 -11.17 11.07 3.48
C CYS A 24 -12.00 10.64 4.71
N GLN A 25 -13.33 10.78 4.62
CA GLN A 25 -14.29 10.34 5.64
C GLN A 25 -15.04 9.05 5.26
N ILE A 26 -14.72 8.47 4.10
CA ILE A 26 -15.31 7.21 3.66
C ILE A 26 -14.90 6.11 4.64
N LYS A 27 -15.86 5.31 5.09
CA LYS A 27 -15.59 4.12 5.91
C LYS A 27 -14.86 3.08 5.05
N LYS A 28 -13.83 2.47 5.63
CA LYS A 28 -13.15 1.34 5.04
C LYS A 28 -14.08 0.13 4.96
N PRO A 29 -13.77 -0.89 4.16
CA PRO A 29 -14.54 -2.13 4.09
C PRO A 29 -14.71 -2.84 5.45
N ASP A 30 -13.78 -2.65 6.38
CA ASP A 30 -13.83 -3.18 7.74
C ASP A 30 -14.71 -2.35 8.71
N GLY A 31 -15.34 -1.28 8.22
CA GLY A 31 -16.22 -0.42 9.00
C GLY A 31 -15.51 0.72 9.75
N THR A 32 -14.18 0.71 9.86
CA THR A 32 -13.45 1.83 10.48
C THR A 32 -13.39 3.06 9.58
N GLU A 33 -13.30 4.25 10.19
CA GLU A 33 -13.11 5.49 9.44
C GLU A 33 -11.73 5.53 8.77
N CYS A 34 -11.66 6.11 7.56
CA CYS A 34 -10.40 6.24 6.85
C CYS A 34 -9.47 7.27 7.51
N GLY A 35 -9.93 8.51 7.63
CA GLY A 35 -9.18 9.63 8.18
C GLY A 35 -7.91 10.01 7.39
N ALA A 36 -7.66 9.39 6.24
CA ALA A 36 -6.43 9.59 5.48
C ALA A 36 -6.40 10.98 4.83
N LEU A 37 -5.25 11.64 4.95
CA LEU A 37 -4.95 12.91 4.29
C LEU A 37 -4.29 12.65 2.94
N VAL A 38 -4.91 13.10 1.87
CA VAL A 38 -4.39 13.01 0.50
C VAL A 38 -4.33 14.39 -0.14
N GLN A 39 -3.51 14.54 -1.18
CA GLN A 39 -3.45 15.80 -1.91
C GLN A 39 -4.83 16.18 -2.47
N ASN A 40 -5.20 17.44 -2.35
CA ASN A 40 -6.47 17.97 -2.85
C ASN A 40 -6.44 18.16 -4.38
N ASN A 41 -6.33 17.05 -5.10
CA ASN A 41 -6.46 17.02 -6.55
C ASN A 41 -7.24 15.78 -7.00
N LYS A 42 -7.93 15.88 -8.14
CA LYS A 42 -8.81 14.83 -8.67
C LYS A 42 -8.11 13.47 -8.81
N HIS A 43 -6.86 13.47 -9.26
CA HIS A 43 -6.10 12.25 -9.48
C HIS A 43 -5.79 11.52 -8.16
N SER A 44 -5.29 12.23 -7.16
CA SER A 44 -4.94 11.68 -5.84
C SER A 44 -6.18 11.21 -5.08
N ILE A 45 -7.27 11.98 -5.11
CA ILE A 45 -8.54 11.58 -4.46
C ILE A 45 -9.14 10.36 -5.17
N GLY A 46 -9.20 10.36 -6.50
CA GLY A 46 -9.74 9.24 -7.27
C GLY A 46 -8.91 7.95 -7.11
N SER A 47 -7.58 8.07 -7.06
CA SER A 47 -6.68 6.95 -6.79
C SER A 47 -6.90 6.41 -5.36
N HIS A 48 -6.98 7.30 -4.38
CA HIS A 48 -7.24 6.93 -2.99
C HIS A 48 -8.57 6.20 -2.84
N ARG A 49 -9.67 6.68 -3.44
CA ARG A 49 -11.00 6.05 -3.32
C ARG A 49 -11.02 4.56 -3.69
N LYS A 50 -10.09 4.09 -4.54
CA LYS A 50 -9.96 2.66 -4.87
C LYS A 50 -9.70 1.79 -3.65
N VAL A 51 -9.09 2.32 -2.59
CA VAL A 51 -8.83 1.58 -1.35
C VAL A 51 -10.11 1.26 -0.57
N HIS A 52 -11.19 2.01 -0.81
CA HIS A 52 -12.51 1.77 -0.21
C HIS A 52 -13.35 0.75 -0.98
N ASN A 53 -12.93 0.40 -2.20
CA ASN A 53 -13.58 -0.66 -2.94
C ASN A 53 -13.03 -2.01 -2.46
N PRO A 54 -13.84 -2.83 -1.75
CA PRO A 54 -13.40 -4.15 -1.27
C PRO A 54 -13.06 -5.10 -2.42
N ASN A 55 -13.66 -4.90 -3.59
CA ASN A 55 -13.40 -5.68 -4.80
C ASN A 55 -12.23 -5.14 -5.62
N SER A 56 -11.50 -4.14 -5.11
CA SER A 56 -10.31 -3.63 -5.80
C SER A 56 -9.17 -4.64 -5.70
N LYS A 57 -8.34 -4.67 -6.74
CA LYS A 57 -7.07 -5.42 -6.72
C LYS A 57 -6.18 -5.02 -5.52
N TYR A 58 -6.22 -3.76 -5.13
CA TYR A 58 -5.43 -3.26 -3.99
C TYR A 58 -5.91 -3.85 -2.67
N ALA A 59 -7.23 -3.93 -2.45
CA ALA A 59 -7.80 -4.58 -1.28
C ALA A 59 -7.43 -6.07 -1.27
N ALA A 60 -7.58 -6.77 -2.41
CA ALA A 60 -7.19 -8.17 -2.55
C ALA A 60 -5.71 -8.42 -2.24
N ASP A 61 -4.79 -7.56 -2.70
CA ASP A 61 -3.36 -7.68 -2.42
C ASP A 61 -3.02 -7.38 -0.93
N LYS A 62 -3.90 -6.71 -0.20
CA LYS A 62 -3.77 -6.43 1.25
C LYS A 62 -4.43 -7.45 2.16
N THR A 63 -5.29 -8.31 1.63
CA THR A 63 -5.90 -9.41 2.38
C THR A 63 -4.81 -10.29 2.97
N SER A 64 -4.88 -10.52 4.29
CA SER A 64 -3.90 -11.36 4.96
C SER A 64 -4.10 -12.82 4.58
N TRP A 65 -3.00 -13.53 4.35
CA TRP A 65 -3.01 -14.98 4.18
C TRP A 65 -3.36 -15.67 5.52
N PRO A 66 -3.90 -16.90 5.48
CA PRO A 66 -4.19 -17.67 6.70
C PRO A 66 -2.95 -17.91 7.56
N GLN A 67 -1.79 -18.03 6.93
CA GLN A 67 -0.49 -18.15 7.59
C GLN A 67 0.48 -17.17 6.94
N ALA A 68 1.27 -16.48 7.76
CA ALA A 68 2.31 -15.59 7.26
C ALA A 68 3.41 -16.43 6.59
N ILE A 69 3.86 -15.97 5.43
CA ILE A 69 4.89 -16.61 4.63
C ILE A 69 6.23 -15.94 4.97
N LYS A 70 7.22 -16.73 5.38
CA LYS A 70 8.58 -16.24 5.62
C LYS A 70 9.34 -15.99 4.33
N CYS A 71 10.14 -14.93 4.30
CA CYS A 71 11.09 -14.67 3.22
C CYS A 71 12.14 -15.79 3.17
N ARG A 72 12.43 -16.26 1.95
CA ARG A 72 13.38 -17.34 1.64
C ARG A 72 14.70 -16.80 1.06
N GLU A 73 14.89 -15.49 0.98
CA GLU A 73 16.17 -14.91 0.56
C GLU A 73 17.14 -14.78 1.73
N THR A 74 18.41 -14.57 1.39
CA THR A 74 19.43 -14.11 2.32
C THR A 74 19.66 -12.60 2.16
N VAL A 75 20.12 -11.96 3.24
CA VAL A 75 20.66 -10.60 3.21
C VAL A 75 22.17 -10.67 3.38
N HIS A 76 22.89 -9.73 2.75
CA HIS A 76 24.33 -9.58 2.91
C HIS A 76 24.58 -8.42 3.88
N ASN A 77 25.33 -8.70 4.94
CA ASN A 77 25.73 -7.68 5.90
C ASN A 77 27.00 -6.95 5.43
N ASP A 78 27.22 -5.75 5.94
CA ASP A 78 28.42 -4.96 5.63
C ASP A 78 29.73 -5.65 6.06
N ASP A 79 29.67 -6.55 7.05
CA ASP A 79 30.80 -7.39 7.48
C ASP A 79 31.10 -8.58 6.54
N GLY A 80 30.31 -8.74 5.46
CA GLY A 80 30.50 -9.78 4.45
C GLY A 80 29.81 -11.11 4.80
N THR A 81 29.17 -11.24 5.96
CA THR A 81 28.33 -12.40 6.27
C THR A 81 27.01 -12.39 5.50
N THR A 82 26.43 -13.58 5.35
CA THR A 82 25.08 -13.76 4.82
C THR A 82 24.21 -14.42 5.88
N GLU A 83 23.03 -13.86 6.09
CA GLU A 83 22.04 -14.41 7.01
C GLU A 83 20.69 -14.57 6.31
N ALA A 84 19.86 -15.48 6.83
CA ALA A 84 18.50 -15.64 6.34
C ALA A 84 17.69 -14.37 6.66
N CYS A 85 16.95 -13.85 5.67
CA CYS A 85 16.14 -12.67 5.91
C CYS A 85 15.01 -12.92 6.92
N ASP A 86 14.39 -14.11 6.87
CA ASP A 86 13.35 -14.60 7.79
C ASP A 86 12.12 -13.68 7.99
N PHE A 87 12.01 -12.59 7.22
CA PHE A 87 10.95 -11.61 7.36
C PHE A 87 9.57 -12.24 7.10
N SER A 88 8.63 -12.01 8.03
CA SER A 88 7.30 -12.60 7.96
C SER A 88 6.33 -11.72 7.16
N MET A 89 5.90 -12.21 6.01
CA MET A 89 4.99 -11.52 5.10
C MET A 89 3.57 -12.05 5.27
N LYS A 90 2.64 -11.15 5.61
CA LYS A 90 1.23 -11.52 5.80
C LYS A 90 0.35 -11.38 4.56
N ASN A 91 0.80 -10.67 3.52
CA ASN A 91 0.03 -10.46 2.29
C ASN A 91 0.93 -10.08 1.10
N LYS A 92 0.35 -10.08 -0.12
CA LYS A 92 1.06 -9.74 -1.37
C LYS A 92 1.64 -8.33 -1.34
N HIS A 93 0.91 -7.37 -0.78
CA HIS A 93 1.36 -5.98 -0.69
C HIS A 93 2.65 -5.85 0.13
N LEU A 94 2.71 -6.49 1.29
CA LEU A 94 3.88 -6.49 2.17
C LEU A 94 5.05 -7.24 1.53
N MET A 95 4.77 -8.37 0.87
CA MET A 95 5.78 -9.12 0.11
C MET A 95 6.44 -8.25 -0.97
N LEU A 96 5.67 -7.51 -1.77
CA LEU A 96 6.24 -6.62 -2.78
C LEU A 96 7.03 -5.46 -2.17
N ALA A 97 6.52 -4.85 -1.10
CA ALA A 97 7.20 -3.73 -0.45
C ALA A 97 8.57 -4.17 0.11
N HIS A 98 8.59 -5.31 0.78
CA HIS A 98 9.80 -5.94 1.31
C HIS A 98 10.81 -6.26 0.19
N TYR A 99 10.41 -7.03 -0.82
CA TYR A 99 11.33 -7.43 -1.89
C TYR A 99 11.88 -6.25 -2.70
N ARG A 100 11.12 -5.15 -2.85
CA ARG A 100 11.62 -3.93 -3.51
C ARG A 100 12.67 -3.21 -2.68
N ARG A 101 12.47 -3.16 -1.36
CA ARG A 101 13.36 -2.45 -0.44
C ARG A 101 14.63 -3.25 -0.15
N ASP A 102 14.46 -4.53 0.17
CA ASP A 102 15.50 -5.36 0.79
C ASP A 102 16.16 -6.32 -0.21
N HIS A 103 15.51 -6.62 -1.34
CA HIS A 103 15.99 -7.59 -2.34
C HIS A 103 16.00 -7.04 -3.77
N GLY A 104 15.86 -5.72 -3.93
CA GLY A 104 16.06 -5.03 -5.21
C GLY A 104 15.08 -5.42 -6.34
N LEU A 105 13.88 -5.94 -6.02
CA LEU A 105 12.89 -6.34 -7.03
C LEU A 105 12.44 -5.15 -7.89
N LYS A 106 12.55 -5.27 -9.23
CA LYS A 106 12.23 -4.19 -10.17
C LYS A 106 11.06 -4.56 -11.09
N GLY A 107 10.04 -3.72 -11.06
CA GLY A 107 8.94 -3.77 -12.03
C GLY A 107 7.93 -4.90 -11.84
N ARG A 108 7.00 -5.02 -12.80
CA ARG A 108 5.80 -5.87 -12.72
C ARG A 108 6.06 -7.33 -13.13
N GLY A 109 7.03 -7.56 -14.01
CA GLY A 109 7.42 -8.91 -14.45
C GLY A 109 8.00 -9.74 -13.31
N GLU A 110 8.92 -9.14 -12.53
CA GLU A 110 9.54 -9.78 -11.37
C GLU A 110 8.55 -10.03 -10.23
N ALA A 111 7.62 -9.10 -9.99
CA ALA A 111 6.53 -9.30 -9.04
C ALA A 111 5.72 -10.58 -9.34
N THR A 112 5.46 -10.86 -10.62
CA THR A 112 4.70 -12.05 -11.03
C THR A 112 5.50 -13.33 -10.81
N LYS A 113 6.82 -13.29 -11.06
CA LYS A 113 7.73 -14.42 -10.77
C LYS A 113 7.81 -14.68 -9.27
N LEU A 114 7.88 -13.63 -8.46
CA LEU A 114 7.90 -13.72 -7.01
C LEU A 114 6.63 -14.40 -6.48
N TYR A 115 5.45 -13.97 -6.94
CA TYR A 115 4.20 -14.60 -6.55
C TYR A 115 4.15 -16.08 -6.88
N LYS A 116 4.61 -16.47 -8.09
CA LYS A 116 4.75 -17.88 -8.46
C LYS A 116 5.73 -18.64 -7.55
N LYS A 117 6.87 -18.04 -7.16
CA LYS A 117 7.85 -18.64 -6.24
C LYS A 117 7.23 -19.03 -4.90
N TYR A 118 6.25 -18.26 -4.43
CA TYR A 118 5.56 -18.48 -3.16
C TYR A 118 4.19 -19.14 -3.28
N GLY A 119 3.72 -19.42 -4.50
CA GLY A 119 2.41 -20.04 -4.74
C GLY A 119 1.22 -19.14 -4.41
N VAL A 120 1.35 -17.82 -4.55
CA VAL A 120 0.32 -16.83 -4.17
C VAL A 120 -0.34 -16.11 -5.34
#